data_AF-A0A956YW58-F1
#
_entry.id   AF-A0A956YW58-F1
#
_cell.length_a   1.000
_cell.length_b   1.000
_cell.length_c   1.000
_cell.angle_alpha   90.00
_cell.angle_beta   90.00
_cell.angle_gamma   90.00
#
_symmetry.space_group_name_H-M   'P 1'
#
loop_
_entity.id
_entity.type
_entity.pdbx_description
1 polymer ?
#
loop_
_entity_poly.entity_id
_entity_poly.type
_entity_poly.pdbx_seq_one_letter_code
_entity_poly.pdbx_strand_id
1 'polypeptide(L)'
;EFGDFIEDQDSPSPVESATQHLLQETIEHVLDELTPRQSHILRLRFGLGGGEPHTLEEIANKFGLSRERIRQLEKEALRRLRHPRLAHNLRDYLS
;
A
#
# COMPACT_ATOMS: atom_id res chain seq x y z
N GLU A 1 2.76 41.72 23.15
CA GLU A 1 2.02 41.74 21.89
C GLU A 1 2.84 40.98 20.88
N PHE A 2 2.19 40.09 20.11
CA PHE A 2 2.71 39.24 19.04
C PHE A 2 3.60 38.07 19.49
N GLY A 3 2.92 36.96 19.79
CA GLY A 3 3.50 35.63 19.88
C GLY A 3 4.03 35.19 18.51
N ASP A 4 5.20 34.59 18.55
CA ASP A 4 5.97 34.03 17.45
C ASP A 4 5.09 33.01 16.69
N PHE A 5 4.62 33.39 15.50
CA PHE A 5 3.89 32.50 14.61
C PHE A 5 4.93 31.65 13.88
N ILE A 6 5.34 30.54 14.50
CA ILE A 6 6.06 29.50 13.78
C ILE A 6 5.03 28.77 12.93
N GLU A 7 4.87 29.22 11.68
CA GLU A 7 4.24 28.40 10.65
C GLU A 7 5.08 27.14 10.50
N ASP A 8 4.56 26.03 11.00
CA ASP A 8 5.13 24.71 10.86
C ASP A 8 5.09 24.32 9.37
N GLN A 9 6.14 24.71 8.63
CA GLN A 9 6.24 24.51 7.19
C GLN A 9 6.40 23.04 6.79
N ASP A 10 6.50 22.12 7.76
CA ASP A 10 6.57 20.67 7.55
C ASP A 10 5.21 19.97 7.73
N SER A 11 4.14 20.70 8.07
CA SER A 11 2.79 20.13 8.16
C SER A 11 2.13 20.04 6.77
N PRO A 12 1.71 18.85 6.31
CA PRO A 12 1.02 18.72 5.03
C PRO A 12 -0.24 19.58 5.04
N SER A 13 -0.48 20.29 3.95
CA SER A 13 -1.68 21.08 3.79
C SER A 13 -2.93 20.19 3.95
N PRO A 14 -4.08 20.76 4.37
CA PRO A 14 -5.33 20.00 4.48
C PRO A 14 -5.71 19.25 3.19
N VAL A 15 -5.35 19.82 2.02
CA VAL A 15 -5.57 19.20 0.71
C VAL A 15 -4.65 18.00 0.50
N GLU A 16 -3.36 18.11 0.84
CA GLU A 16 -2.41 17.00 0.75
C GLU A 16 -2.79 15.87 1.71
N SER A 17 -3.17 16.20 2.94
CA SER A 17 -3.64 15.22 3.93
C SER A 17 -4.91 14.50 3.46
N ALA A 18 -5.88 15.21 2.90
CA ALA A 18 -7.08 14.60 2.34
C ALA A 18 -6.76 13.67 1.15
N THR A 19 -5.83 14.08 0.28
CA THR A 19 -5.40 13.28 -0.88
C THR A 19 -4.67 12.01 -0.44
N GLN A 20 -3.79 12.10 0.56
CA GLN A 20 -3.11 10.95 1.15
C GLN A 20 -4.09 9.97 1.79
N HIS A 21 -5.09 10.45 2.53
CA HIS A 21 -6.13 9.61 3.10
C HIS A 21 -6.94 8.87 2.02
N LEU A 22 -7.39 9.57 0.98
CA LEU A 22 -8.13 8.94 -0.12
C LEU A 22 -7.31 7.89 -0.86
N LEU A 23 -6.01 8.15 -1.07
CA LEU A 23 -5.09 7.18 -1.65
C LEU A 23 -4.96 5.94 -0.76
N GLN A 24 -4.82 6.14 0.56
CA GLN A 24 -4.73 5.04 1.51
C GLN A 24 -6.01 4.19 1.53
N GLU A 25 -7.19 4.81 1.59
CA GLU A 25 -8.48 4.11 1.51
C GLU A 25 -8.61 3.29 0.21
N THR A 26 -8.18 3.86 -0.91
CA THR A 26 -8.20 3.19 -2.20
C THR A 26 -7.28 1.96 -2.21
N ILE A 27 -6.06 2.09 -1.66
CA ILE A 27 -5.14 0.96 -1.51
C ILE A 27 -5.76 -0.13 -0.64
N GLU A 28 -6.36 0.23 0.49
CA GLU A 28 -7.04 -0.72 1.39
C GLU A 28 -8.17 -1.46 0.68
N HIS A 29 -9.07 -0.75 -0.01
CA HIS A 29 -10.15 -1.34 -0.80
C HIS A 29 -9.64 -2.34 -1.85
N VAL A 30 -8.56 -1.98 -2.53
CA VAL A 30 -7.97 -2.83 -3.56
C VAL A 30 -7.31 -4.09 -2.96
N LEU A 31 -6.70 -3.96 -1.78
CA LEU A 31 -6.13 -5.09 -1.04
C LEU A 31 -7.21 -6.03 -0.51
N ASP A 32 -8.40 -5.54 -0.21
CA ASP A 32 -9.55 -6.34 0.24
C ASP A 32 -10.14 -7.23 -0.87
N GLU A 33 -9.94 -6.87 -2.15
CA GLU A 33 -10.32 -7.74 -3.27
C GLU A 33 -9.35 -8.93 -3.48
N LEU A 34 -8.19 -8.91 -2.82
CA LEU A 34 -7.24 -10.01 -2.85
C LEU A 34 -7.62 -11.07 -1.81
N THR A 35 -7.08 -12.28 -1.99
CA THR A 35 -7.18 -13.28 -0.90
C THR A 35 -6.44 -12.77 0.34
N PRO A 36 -6.86 -13.12 1.57
CA PRO A 36 -6.20 -12.65 2.80
C PRO A 36 -4.69 -12.91 2.81
N ARG A 37 -4.28 -14.05 2.23
CA ARG A 37 -2.86 -14.40 2.09
C ARG A 37 -2.11 -13.49 1.11
N GLN A 38 -2.71 -13.15 -0.03
CA GLN A 38 -2.11 -12.26 -1.01
C GLN A 38 -2.04 -10.82 -0.48
N SER A 39 -3.11 -10.32 0.13
CA SER A 39 -3.15 -9.01 0.80
C SER A 39 -2.04 -8.90 1.85
N HIS A 40 -1.90 -9.91 2.72
CA HIS A 40 -0.85 -9.94 3.75
C HIS A 40 0.57 -9.96 3.17
N ILE A 41 0.79 -10.72 2.09
CA ILE A 41 2.09 -10.74 1.39
C ILE A 41 2.41 -9.35 0.81
N LEU A 42 1.45 -8.69 0.15
CA LEU A 42 1.68 -7.35 -0.42
C LEU A 42 1.90 -6.28 0.66
N ARG A 43 1.14 -6.34 1.77
CA ARG A 43 1.34 -5.43 2.91
C ARG A 43 2.75 -5.53 3.46
N LEU A 44 3.24 -6.75 3.70
CA LEU A 44 4.61 -6.97 4.16
C LEU A 44 5.65 -6.57 3.12
N ARG A 45 5.40 -6.85 1.84
CA ARG A 45 6.36 -6.58 0.77
C ARG A 45 6.61 -5.07 0.58
N PHE A 46 5.56 -4.27 0.69
CA PHE A 46 5.60 -2.84 0.38
C PHE A 46 5.48 -1.95 1.62
N GLY A 47 5.38 -2.53 2.83
CA GLY A 47 5.22 -1.75 4.06
C GLY A 47 3.86 -1.06 4.22
N LEU A 48 2.81 -1.60 3.58
CA LEU A 48 1.49 -0.97 3.59
C LEU A 48 0.86 -1.11 4.99
N GLY A 49 0.33 -0.02 5.52
CA GLY A 49 -0.21 0.06 6.88
C GLY A 49 0.81 0.46 7.96
N GLY A 50 1.90 1.12 7.57
CA GLY A 50 2.88 1.68 8.51
C GLY A 50 3.96 0.70 8.99
N GLY A 51 4.15 -0.41 8.26
CA GLY A 51 5.23 -1.36 8.51
C GLY A 51 6.41 -1.14 7.57
N GLU A 52 7.57 -1.71 7.91
CA GLU A 52 8.72 -1.71 7.00
C GLU A 52 8.54 -2.72 5.85
N PRO A 53 9.04 -2.42 4.64
CA PRO A 53 9.02 -3.37 3.53
C PRO A 53 9.96 -4.55 3.79
N HIS A 54 9.46 -5.76 3.55
CA HIS A 54 10.20 -7.00 3.71
C HIS A 54 10.60 -7.58 2.35
N THR A 55 11.70 -8.31 2.32
CA THR A 55 12.16 -9.09 1.17
C THR A 55 11.31 -10.34 0.95
N LEU A 56 11.33 -10.88 -0.27
CA LEU A 56 10.65 -12.15 -0.58
C LEU A 56 11.14 -13.32 0.30
N GLU A 57 12.39 -13.26 0.77
CA GLU A 57 13.02 -14.29 1.59
C GLU A 57 12.55 -14.22 3.04
N GLU A 58 12.48 -13.02 3.63
CA GLU A 58 11.90 -12.82 4.96
C GLU A 58 10.42 -13.21 5.00
N ILE A 59 9.67 -12.85 3.95
CA ILE A 59 8.27 -13.24 3.80
C ILE A 59 8.17 -14.77 3.63
N ALA A 60 9.04 -15.39 2.83
CA ALA A 60 9.05 -16.84 2.66
C ALA A 60 9.26 -17.57 3.99
N ASN A 61 10.23 -17.12 4.79
CA ASN A 61 10.51 -17.64 6.11
C ASN A 61 9.30 -17.48 7.05
N LYS A 62 8.67 -16.29 7.08
CA LYS A 62 7.51 -16.01 7.93
C LYS A 62 6.29 -16.87 7.60
N PHE A 63 6.10 -17.23 6.33
CA PHE A 63 4.96 -18.03 5.87
C PHE A 63 5.26 -19.52 5.75
N GLY A 64 6.48 -19.97 6.06
CA GLY A 64 6.91 -21.35 5.87
C GLY A 64 6.81 -21.83 4.42
N LEU A 65 7.06 -20.92 3.46
CA LEU A 65 6.97 -21.18 2.03
C LEU A 65 8.33 -21.02 1.37
N SER A 66 8.48 -21.53 0.15
CA SER A 66 9.64 -21.19 -0.67
C SER A 66 9.55 -19.75 -1.18
N ARG A 67 10.71 -19.11 -1.37
CA ARG A 67 10.83 -17.79 -1.99
C ARG A 67 10.10 -17.71 -3.34
N GLU A 68 10.21 -18.76 -4.15
CA GLU A 68 9.54 -18.84 -5.45
C GLU A 68 8.01 -18.87 -5.28
N ARG A 69 7.49 -19.55 -4.25
CA ARG A 69 6.05 -19.54 -3.98
C ARG A 69 5.54 -18.15 -3.60
N ILE A 70 6.29 -17.40 -2.80
CA ILE A 70 5.95 -16.00 -2.48
C ILE A 70 5.96 -15.14 -3.74
N ARG A 71 6.99 -15.27 -4.59
CA ARG A 71 7.07 -14.55 -5.88
C ARG A 71 5.87 -14.85 -6.78
N GLN A 72 5.41 -16.10 -6.83
CA GLN A 72 4.22 -16.47 -7.60
C GLN A 72 2.95 -15.82 -7.05
N LEU A 73 2.76 -15.84 -5.72
CA LEU A 73 1.61 -15.22 -5.06
C LEU A 73 1.59 -13.70 -5.27
N GLU A 74 2.75 -13.04 -5.17
CA GLU A 74 2.93 -11.61 -5.49
C GLU A 74 2.54 -11.33 -6.94
N LYS A 75 3.08 -12.09 -7.91
CA LYS A 75 2.75 -11.92 -9.32
C LYS A 75 1.26 -12.12 -9.61
N GLU A 76 0.63 -13.09 -8.98
CA GLU A 76 -0.81 -13.34 -9.12
C GLU A 76 -1.63 -12.17 -8.55
N ALA A 77 -1.28 -11.70 -7.35
CA ALA A 77 -1.91 -10.55 -6.72
C ALA A 77 -1.80 -9.31 -7.61
N LEU A 78 -0.57 -8.95 -8.03
CA LEU A 78 -0.34 -7.81 -8.93
C LEU A 78 -1.09 -7.95 -10.26
N ARG A 79 -1.28 -9.17 -10.77
CA ARG A 79 -2.09 -9.39 -11.98
C ARG A 79 -3.57 -9.09 -11.74
N ARG A 80 -4.12 -9.45 -10.57
CA ARG A 80 -5.49 -9.09 -10.19
C ARG A 80 -5.64 -7.58 -10.08
N LEU A 81 -4.68 -6.90 -9.45
CA LEU A 81 -4.68 -5.44 -9.30
C LEU A 81 -4.69 -4.69 -10.65
N ARG A 82 -4.06 -5.25 -11.68
CA ARG A 82 -4.04 -4.67 -13.04
C ARG A 82 -5.31 -4.92 -13.85
N HIS A 83 -6.28 -5.66 -13.34
CA HIS A 83 -7.52 -5.92 -14.08
C HIS A 83 -8.32 -4.61 -14.25
N PRO A 84 -8.90 -4.29 -15.41
CA PRO A 84 -9.50 -2.98 -15.69
C PRO A 84 -10.53 -2.51 -14.66
N ARG A 85 -11.32 -3.44 -14.10
CA ARG A 85 -12.31 -3.14 -13.05
C ARG A 85 -11.66 -2.60 -11.75
N LEU A 86 -10.49 -3.13 -11.39
CA LEU A 86 -9.71 -2.75 -10.21
C LEU A 86 -8.77 -1.57 -10.50
N ALA A 87 -8.17 -1.57 -11.69
CA ALA A 87 -7.22 -0.54 -12.11
C ALA A 87 -7.88 0.82 -12.36
N HIS A 88 -9.18 0.88 -12.68
CA HIS A 88 -9.90 2.14 -12.80
C HIS A 88 -9.89 2.91 -11.47
N ASN A 89 -10.11 2.23 -10.35
CA ASN A 89 -10.11 2.84 -9.01
C ASN A 89 -8.75 3.43 -8.60
N LEU A 90 -7.65 2.88 -9.10
CA LEU A 90 -6.29 3.36 -8.79
C LEU A 90 -5.79 4.44 -9.76
N ARG A 91 -6.25 4.44 -11.01
CA ARG A 91 -5.79 5.36 -12.05
C ARG A 91 -6.19 6.81 -11.77
N ASP A 92 -7.36 7.00 -11.15
CA ASP A 92 -7.89 8.34 -10.85
C ASP A 92 -7.05 9.09 -9.77
N TYR A 93 -6.15 8.39 -9.08
CA TYR A 93 -5.22 8.96 -8.09
C TYR A 93 -3.77 9.08 -8.57
N LEU A 94 -3.45 8.61 -9.78
CA LEU A 94 -2.11 8.66 -10.37
C LEU A 94 -1.96 9.73 -11.47
N SER A 95 -3.02 10.49 -11.73
CA SER A 95 -3.08 11.56 -12.73
C SER A 95 -2.77 12.93 -12.15
#